data_AF-A0A832WWW7-F1
#
_entry.id   AF-A0A832WWW7-F1
#
_cell.length_a   1.000
_cell.length_b   1.000
_cell.length_c   1.000
_cell.angle_alpha   90.00
_cell.angle_beta   90.00
_cell.angle_gamma   90.00
#
_symmetry.space_group_name_H-M   'P 1'
#
loop_
_entity.id
_entity.type
_entity.pdbx_description
1 polymer ?
#
loop_
_entity_poly.entity_id
_entity_poly.type
_entity_poly.pdbx_seq_one_letter_code
_entity_poly.pdbx_strand_id
1 'polypeptide(L)' 'MTQPGLFALTGDGLSIGRDSASPVSSDYAAPYPFRGGTIERVIVDVSGEHYIDHEKEVAAWLMRD' A
#
# COMPACT_ATOMS: atom_id res chain seq x y z
N MET A 1 -16.68 -6.74 15.44
CA MET A 1 -15.22 -6.97 15.42
C MET A 1 -14.80 -6.80 13.97
N THR A 2 -14.43 -5.59 13.58
CA THR A 2 -14.10 -5.28 12.18
C THR A 2 -12.59 -5.31 12.07
N GLN A 3 -12.05 -6.15 11.19
CA GLN A 3 -10.63 -6.21 10.95
C GLN A 3 -10.29 -5.16 9.88
N PRO A 4 -9.61 -4.05 10.24
CA PRO A 4 -9.48 -2.88 9.37
C PRO A 4 -8.40 -3.04 8.29
N GLY A 5 -7.92 -4.27 8.02
CA GLY A 5 -6.87 -4.51 7.02
C GLY A 5 -6.64 -5.98 6.70
N LEU A 6 -5.85 -6.23 5.65
CA LEU A 6 -5.32 -7.56 5.33
C LEU A 6 -4.39 -8.03 6.46
N PHE A 7 -4.65 -9.22 6.96
CA PHE A 7 -3.79 -9.93 7.91
C PHE A 7 -3.09 -11.03 7.14
N ALA A 8 -1.77 -11.13 7.32
CA ALA A 8 -1.02 -12.30 6.91
C ALA A 8 -0.72 -13.10 8.18
N LEU A 9 -0.98 -14.42 8.15
CA LEU A 9 -0.60 -15.33 9.25
C LEU A 9 0.91 -15.27 9.56
N THR A 10 1.71 -14.85 8.57
CA THR A 10 3.17 -14.78 8.60
C THR A 10 3.74 -13.38 8.84
N GLY A 11 2.90 -12.38 9.14
CA GLY A 11 3.38 -11.09 9.66
C GLY A 11 3.58 -9.94 8.66
N ASP A 12 3.24 -10.11 7.38
CA ASP A 12 3.38 -9.00 6.41
C ASP A 12 2.42 -7.84 6.61
N GLY A 13 1.19 -8.12 7.06
CA GLY A 13 0.19 -7.11 7.44
C GLY A 13 0.09 -5.93 6.47
N LEU A 14 -0.12 -4.73 7.03
CA LEU A 14 -0.01 -3.47 6.31
C LEU A 14 1.44 -2.96 6.40
N SER A 15 2.17 -2.98 5.28
CA SER A 15 3.56 -2.51 5.19
C SER A 15 3.67 -1.34 4.22
N ILE A 16 4.39 -0.28 4.63
CA ILE A 16 4.62 0.91 3.81
C ILE A 16 6.11 1.12 3.62
N GLY A 17 6.54 1.28 2.37
CA GLY A 17 7.94 1.53 2.02
C GLY A 17 8.89 0.37 2.33
N ARG A 18 8.36 -0.84 2.55
CA ARG A 18 9.12 -2.07 2.80
C ARG A 18 8.24 -3.27 2.49
N ASP A 19 8.87 -4.42 2.32
CA ASP A 19 8.19 -5.71 2.27
C ASP A 19 8.94 -6.71 3.15
N SER A 20 8.25 -7.26 4.15
CA SER A 20 8.80 -8.25 5.08
C SER A 20 8.60 -9.69 4.60
N ALA A 21 8.02 -9.88 3.42
CA ALA A 21 7.67 -11.18 2.90
C ALA A 21 8.91 -12.03 2.62
N SER A 22 8.64 -13.32 2.38
CA SER A 22 9.67 -14.27 2.02
C SER A 22 10.39 -13.85 0.73
N PRO A 23 11.72 -13.90 0.69
CA PRO A 23 12.47 -13.69 -0.55
C PRO A 23 12.05 -14.66 -1.65
N VAL A 24 12.10 -14.17 -2.90
CA VAL A 24 11.89 -14.99 -4.10
C VAL A 24 13.08 -15.92 -4.41
N SER A 25 14.27 -15.64 -3.87
CA SER A 25 15.46 -16.49 -3.95
C SER A 25 16.43 -16.20 -2.79
N SER A 26 17.43 -17.07 -2.58
CA SER A 26 18.48 -16.90 -1.55
C SER A 26 19.31 -15.63 -1.70
N ASP A 27 19.29 -14.98 -2.86
CA ASP A 27 20.08 -13.79 -3.15
C ASP A 27 19.42 -12.51 -2.63
N TYR A 28 18.18 -12.60 -2.15
CA TYR A 28 17.39 -11.50 -1.62
C TYR A 28 17.18 -11.66 -0.11
N ALA A 29 17.30 -10.55 0.63
CA ALA A 29 17.02 -10.49 2.06
C ALA A 29 16.05 -9.35 2.38
N ALA A 30 14.91 -9.72 2.97
CA ALA A 30 13.92 -8.79 3.52
C ALA A 30 14.60 -7.86 4.57
N PRO A 31 14.16 -6.60 4.72
CA PRO A 31 12.81 -6.10 4.47
C PRO A 31 12.61 -5.25 3.20
N TYR A 32 13.45 -5.37 2.18
CA TYR A 32 13.28 -4.68 0.88
C TYR A 32 12.86 -3.20 0.99
N PRO A 33 13.67 -2.35 1.66
CA PRO A 33 13.28 -0.97 1.90
C PRO A 33 13.15 -0.21 0.57
N PHE A 34 12.17 0.67 0.50
CA PHE A 34 12.05 1.65 -0.57
C PHE A 34 13.31 2.52 -0.63
N ARG A 35 13.82 2.74 -1.85
CA ARG A 35 15.07 3.45 -2.10
C ARG A 35 14.89 4.43 -3.26
N GLY A 36 15.65 5.52 -3.24
CA GLY A 36 15.67 6.51 -4.33
C GLY A 36 14.56 7.56 -4.27
N GLY A 37 13.80 7.65 -3.18
CA GLY A 37 12.77 8.67 -3.00
C GLY A 37 12.32 8.84 -1.56
N THR A 38 11.29 9.66 -1.35
CA THR A 38 10.69 9.93 -0.04
C THR A 38 9.18 9.69 -0.11
N ILE A 39 8.66 8.97 0.88
CA ILE A 39 7.21 8.83 1.06
C ILE A 39 6.75 10.07 1.83
N GLU A 40 6.08 10.98 1.13
CA GLU A 40 5.65 12.25 1.73
C GLU A 40 4.44 12.10 2.65
N ARG A 41 3.48 11.25 2.28
CA ARG A 41 2.24 11.05 3.03
C ARG A 41 1.69 9.64 2.87
N VAL A 42 1.15 9.13 3.97
CA VAL A 42 0.40 7.87 4.03
C VAL A 42 -0.92 8.16 4.74
N ILE A 43 -2.03 7.79 4.14
CA ILE A 43 -3.37 7.91 4.74
C ILE A 43 -3.94 6.49 4.81
N VAL A 44 -4.35 6.07 6.00
CA VAL A 44 -4.99 4.78 6.24
C VAL A 44 -6.39 5.06 6.78
N ASP A 45 -7.40 4.80 5.95
CA ASP A 45 -8.79 4.88 6.37
C ASP A 45 -9.24 3.52 6.94
N VAL A 46 -9.81 3.56 8.14
CA VAL A 46 -10.32 2.38 8.87
C VAL A 46 -11.83 2.45 9.10
N SER A 47 -12.50 3.42 8.48
CA SER A 47 -13.94 3.66 8.64
C SER A 47 -14.82 2.52 8.09
N GLY A 48 -14.31 1.77 7.11
CA GLY A 48 -15.05 0.72 6.41
C GLY A 48 -15.87 1.23 5.22
N GLU A 49 -15.90 2.53 4.99
CA GLU A 49 -16.50 3.14 3.81
C GLU A 49 -15.56 2.99 2.60
N HIS A 50 -16.14 2.88 1.41
CA HIS A 50 -15.35 2.76 0.19
C HIS A 50 -14.67 4.09 -0.12
N TYR A 51 -13.34 4.09 -0.18
CA TYR A 51 -12.58 5.27 -0.62
C TYR A 51 -12.83 5.52 -2.11
N ILE A 52 -13.38 6.69 -2.45
CA ILE A 52 -13.55 7.16 -3.83
C ILE A 52 -12.61 8.34 -4.06
N ASP A 53 -11.68 8.17 -5.01
CA ASP A 53 -10.73 9.20 -5.40
C ASP A 53 -11.34 10.09 -6.49
N HIS A 54 -12.12 11.08 -6.05
CA HIS A 54 -12.79 12.01 -6.96
C HIS A 54 -11.83 12.88 -7.78
N GLU A 55 -10.64 13.20 -7.24
CA GLU A 55 -9.64 13.98 -7.99
C GLU A 55 -9.14 13.17 -9.18
N LYS A 56 -8.87 11.88 -8.98
CA LYS A 56 -8.45 10.97 -10.05
C LYS A 56 -9.55 10.70 -11.05
N GLU A 57 -10.82 10.60 -10.61
CA GLU A 57 -11.97 10.51 -11.52
C GLU A 57 -12.04 11.76 -12.41
N VAL A 58 -11.99 12.96 -11.84
CA VAL A 58 -12.03 14.21 -12.63
C VAL A 58 -10.84 14.31 -13.59
N ALA A 59 -9.62 13.96 -13.16
CA ALA A 59 -8.45 13.95 -14.02
C ALA A 59 -8.62 12.97 -15.21
N ALA A 60 -9.18 11.78 -14.96
CA ALA A 60 -9.44 10.82 -16.02
C ALA A 60 -10.50 11.31 -17.03
N TRP A 61 -11.48 12.09 -16.60
CA TRP A 61 -12.47 12.69 -17.50
C TRP A 61 -11.82 13.72 -18.42
N LEU A 62 -10.97 14.60 -17.87
CA LEU A 62 -10.25 15.61 -18.65
C LEU A 62 -9.26 14.99 -19.66
N MET A 63 -8.66 13.83 -19.34
CA MET A 63 -7.74 13.14 -20.27
C MET A 63 -8.45 12.43 -21.43
N ARG A 64 -9.76 12.24 -21.34
CA ARG A 64 -10.55 11.54 -22.37
C ARG A 64 -11.13 12.49 -23.42
N ASP A 65 -11.23 13.78 -23.09
CA ASP A 65 -11.57 14.88 -24.02
C ASP A 65 -10.32 15.39 -24.77
#